data_AF-A0A0D8J8K8-F1
#
_entry.id   AF-A0A0D8J8K8-F1
#
_cell.length_a   1.000
_cell.length_b   1.000
_cell.length_c   1.000
_cell.angle_alpha   90.00
_cell.angle_beta   90.00
_cell.angle_gamma   90.00
#
_symmetry.space_group_name_H-M   'P 1'
#
loop_
_entity.id
_entity.type
_entity.pdbx_description
1 polymer ?
#
loop_
_entity_poly.entity_id
_entity_poly.type
_entity_poly.pdbx_seq_one_letter_code
_entity_poly.pdbx_strand_id
1 'polypeptide(L)'
;MKKFSLNTSALLLVLLFSIQINAQVTERQKPEEWNRLVKGGRFLDRFMPISPLGKLTTETWGAEGVIPRYTDNGIEDPDWSYWGGNILKGDDGKFHLFVCRWPENSPKGHMEWPKSEVVHAVADNTMGPFKVQSVIGKGHNPEAYRMKDGRYIIYVIDGYYLAESIDGPWKAGKFEFNPRDREIIEGLSNLSFVQREDGSFVMVCRGGGIWLSKDGLSPWQQVTSKRVYPDVDGRFEDPVIWRDNVQYNLIVNDWLGRIAFYLRSKDGVHWKVDPGEAYIPGITVYTDGTNEDWFKYERIKIFQDEYRRAVQANFAVIDTIKWDDKTNDRHSSKNIGIPLNKGVLMTILDEEKIDDNTKTIRVKIEAEPSFNPLTDIDVNSLHFGAPEVVNFGGGCTVSGTEPDGNDLIVTFKGSNNGFRDDSFAAKLLGKDKNGKLLLGYARLPWVEYIEPILSARLPVLNANGNLEVEVENFGQIASKNASLKIELVNEQETIEIASAKIPGLNPFEKTKISMKCSKIPSEDAQLKVSITYNRKMMESLTGTLRID
;
A
#
# COMPACT_ATOMS: atom_id res chain seq x y z
N MET A 1 7.94 -41.34 -79.70
CA MET A 1 6.63 -41.10 -79.05
C MET A 1 6.69 -41.59 -77.61
N LYS A 2 6.39 -40.70 -76.64
CA LYS A 2 6.22 -40.93 -75.18
C LYS A 2 7.49 -41.40 -74.44
N LYS A 3 7.87 -40.94 -73.26
CA LYS A 3 7.36 -40.00 -72.23
C LYS A 3 8.55 -39.84 -71.27
N PHE A 4 8.81 -38.65 -70.71
CA PHE A 4 9.19 -38.50 -69.30
C PHE A 4 8.94 -37.06 -68.88
N SER A 5 7.99 -36.90 -67.96
CA SER A 5 7.62 -35.65 -67.31
C SER A 5 8.55 -35.39 -66.12
N LEU A 6 9.16 -34.20 -66.08
CA LEU A 6 9.81 -33.68 -64.87
C LEU A 6 8.83 -32.70 -64.21
N ASN A 7 8.31 -33.08 -63.04
CA ASN A 7 7.54 -32.16 -62.19
C ASN A 7 8.52 -31.33 -61.36
N THR A 8 8.55 -30.03 -61.61
CA THR A 8 9.16 -29.01 -60.77
C THR A 8 8.24 -28.73 -59.57
N SER A 9 8.68 -29.08 -58.37
CA SER A 9 8.03 -28.66 -57.11
C SER A 9 8.60 -27.31 -56.70
N ALA A 10 7.77 -26.27 -56.73
CA ALA A 10 8.08 -24.96 -56.15
C ALA A 10 7.85 -25.02 -54.63
N LEU A 11 8.90 -24.76 -53.87
CA LEU A 11 8.86 -24.65 -52.41
C LEU A 11 8.32 -23.27 -52.03
N LEU A 12 7.07 -23.20 -51.56
CA LEU A 12 6.47 -21.96 -51.06
C LEU A 12 6.88 -21.78 -49.59
N LEU A 13 7.85 -20.89 -49.34
CA LEU A 13 8.26 -20.51 -47.99
C LEU A 13 7.24 -19.52 -47.42
N VAL A 14 6.30 -19.99 -46.60
CA VAL A 14 5.36 -19.13 -45.86
C VAL A 14 6.09 -18.59 -44.64
N LEU A 15 6.53 -17.34 -44.72
CA LEU A 15 6.95 -16.54 -43.56
C LEU A 15 5.72 -16.23 -42.71
N LEU A 16 5.51 -17.00 -41.65
CA LEU A 16 4.60 -16.67 -40.56
C LEU A 16 5.21 -15.52 -39.76
N PHE A 17 4.84 -14.28 -40.11
CA PHE A 17 4.97 -13.16 -39.19
C PHE A 17 3.93 -13.36 -38.07
N SER A 18 4.39 -13.88 -36.94
CA SER A 18 3.63 -13.87 -35.70
C SER A 18 3.42 -12.41 -35.31
N ILE A 19 2.25 -11.85 -35.60
CA ILE A 19 1.79 -10.63 -34.95
C ILE A 19 1.68 -10.99 -33.47
N GLN A 20 2.65 -10.57 -32.66
CA GLN A 20 2.48 -10.56 -31.21
C GLN A 20 1.37 -9.56 -30.91
N ILE A 21 0.15 -10.05 -30.76
CA ILE A 21 -0.89 -9.31 -30.08
C ILE A 21 -0.37 -9.17 -28.65
N ASN A 22 0.11 -7.97 -28.29
CA ASN A 22 0.46 -7.66 -26.91
C ASN A 22 -0.80 -7.86 -26.07
N ALA A 23 -0.86 -8.97 -25.33
CA ALA A 23 -1.95 -9.20 -24.40
C ALA A 23 -1.94 -8.06 -23.37
N GLN A 24 -3.01 -7.26 -23.32
CA GLN A 24 -3.18 -6.19 -22.32
C GLN A 24 -3.77 -6.70 -21.00
N VAL A 25 -3.90 -8.02 -20.89
CA VAL A 25 -4.18 -8.78 -19.68
C VAL A 25 -3.28 -10.01 -19.70
N THR A 26 -2.58 -10.26 -18.61
CA THR A 26 -1.77 -11.47 -18.45
C THR A 26 -2.30 -12.25 -17.27
N GLU A 27 -2.72 -13.49 -17.48
CA GLU A 27 -3.11 -14.35 -16.37
C GLU A 27 -1.89 -14.64 -15.48
N ARG A 28 -2.02 -14.39 -14.18
CA ARG A 28 -0.95 -14.63 -13.21
C ARG A 28 -1.13 -16.00 -12.57
N GLN A 29 -0.05 -16.77 -12.57
CA GLN A 29 -0.01 -18.01 -11.78
C GLN A 29 -0.10 -17.64 -10.30
N LYS A 30 -1.09 -18.21 -9.61
CA LYS A 30 -1.29 -18.04 -8.18
C LYS A 30 -0.53 -19.13 -7.42
N PRO A 31 0.07 -18.81 -6.26
CA PRO A 31 0.65 -19.83 -5.40
C PRO A 31 -0.38 -20.90 -5.01
N GLU A 32 -0.01 -22.17 -5.09
CA GLU A 32 -0.93 -23.30 -4.88
C GLU A 32 -1.53 -23.29 -3.47
N GLU A 33 -0.75 -22.85 -2.48
CA GLU A 33 -1.19 -22.76 -1.10
C GLU A 33 -2.37 -21.81 -0.89
N TRP A 34 -2.58 -20.83 -1.78
CA TRP A 34 -3.72 -19.91 -1.68
C TRP A 34 -5.08 -20.62 -1.77
N ASN A 35 -5.13 -21.81 -2.38
CA ASN A 35 -6.33 -22.65 -2.41
C ASN A 35 -6.77 -23.14 -1.02
N ARG A 36 -5.92 -23.01 0.01
CA ARG A 36 -6.20 -23.39 1.41
C ARG A 36 -6.57 -22.20 2.29
N LEU A 37 -6.63 -20.98 1.75
CA LEU A 37 -7.03 -19.81 2.51
C LEU A 37 -8.50 -19.93 2.94
N VAL A 38 -8.78 -19.57 4.20
CA VAL A 38 -10.16 -19.47 4.70
C VAL A 38 -10.71 -18.06 4.48
N LYS A 39 -12.04 -17.90 4.49
CA LYS A 39 -12.67 -16.58 4.39
C LYS A 39 -12.16 -15.65 5.51
N GLY A 40 -11.64 -14.49 5.14
CA GLY A 40 -10.97 -13.53 6.01
C GLY A 40 -9.44 -13.67 6.05
N GLY A 41 -8.89 -14.75 5.46
CA GLY A 41 -7.46 -14.97 5.32
C GLY A 41 -6.81 -13.98 4.35
N ARG A 42 -7.50 -13.61 3.28
CA ARG A 42 -7.08 -12.60 2.30
C ARG A 42 -7.78 -11.27 2.50
N PHE A 43 -7.16 -10.17 2.05
CA PHE A 43 -7.75 -8.84 2.16
C PHE A 43 -9.03 -8.69 1.32
N LEU A 44 -9.12 -9.38 0.18
CA LEU A 44 -10.31 -9.41 -0.69
C LEU A 44 -11.61 -9.79 0.07
N ASP A 45 -11.52 -10.62 1.11
CA ASP A 45 -12.72 -11.02 1.87
C ASP A 45 -13.26 -9.92 2.80
N ARG A 46 -12.57 -8.77 2.87
CA ARG A 46 -13.02 -7.59 3.61
C ARG A 46 -14.01 -6.76 2.82
N PHE A 47 -14.07 -6.86 1.49
CA PHE A 47 -15.04 -6.12 0.70
C PHE A 47 -16.46 -6.56 1.06
N MET A 48 -17.29 -5.57 1.38
CA MET A 48 -18.68 -5.77 1.76
C MET A 48 -19.61 -5.34 0.63
N PRO A 49 -20.81 -5.93 0.54
CA PRO A 49 -21.81 -5.47 -0.40
C PRO A 49 -22.18 -4.00 -0.20
N ILE A 50 -22.33 -3.29 -1.30
CA ILE A 50 -22.68 -1.87 -1.35
C ILE A 50 -24.19 -1.70 -1.14
N SER A 51 -24.61 -0.72 -0.35
CA SER A 51 -26.02 -0.35 -0.29
C SER A 51 -26.39 0.45 -1.54
N PRO A 52 -27.46 0.09 -2.29
CA PRO A 52 -27.97 0.88 -3.41
C PRO A 52 -28.08 2.37 -3.09
N LEU A 53 -27.52 3.20 -3.97
CA LEU A 53 -27.59 4.65 -3.93
C LEU A 53 -28.24 5.14 -5.21
N GLY A 54 -29.34 5.88 -5.09
CA GLY A 54 -30.10 6.34 -6.25
C GLY A 54 -30.95 5.24 -6.88
N LYS A 55 -31.12 5.34 -8.21
CA LYS A 55 -31.91 4.38 -9.00
C LYS A 55 -31.01 3.61 -9.95
N LEU A 56 -31.30 2.32 -10.07
CA LEU A 56 -30.69 1.45 -11.06
C LEU A 56 -31.10 1.91 -12.47
N THR A 57 -30.14 2.11 -13.38
CA THR A 57 -30.40 2.65 -14.72
C THR A 57 -29.57 2.01 -15.82
N THR A 58 -30.13 1.92 -17.02
CA THR A 58 -29.43 1.62 -18.28
C THR A 58 -29.16 2.87 -19.12
N GLU A 59 -29.68 4.03 -18.72
CA GLU A 59 -29.53 5.30 -19.43
C GLU A 59 -28.20 5.98 -19.07
N THR A 60 -27.09 5.29 -19.34
CA THR A 60 -25.72 5.79 -19.17
C THR A 60 -24.77 5.02 -20.12
N TRP A 61 -23.52 5.47 -20.25
CA TRP A 61 -22.47 4.75 -20.97
C TRP A 61 -22.13 3.43 -20.26
N GLY A 62 -21.52 2.47 -20.94
CA GLY A 62 -21.00 1.24 -20.33
C GLY A 62 -21.15 0.00 -21.19
N ALA A 63 -20.23 -0.94 -21.01
CA ALA A 63 -20.34 -2.31 -21.47
C ALA A 63 -21.52 -3.03 -20.78
N GLU A 64 -22.01 -4.12 -21.41
CA GLU A 64 -23.16 -4.89 -20.92
C GLU A 64 -23.00 -5.38 -19.47
N GLY A 65 -21.78 -5.70 -19.02
CA GLY A 65 -21.52 -6.16 -17.65
C GLY A 65 -21.58 -5.08 -16.57
N VAL A 66 -21.64 -3.79 -16.94
CA VAL A 66 -21.73 -2.66 -16.00
C VAL A 66 -23.01 -1.86 -16.14
N ILE A 67 -24.00 -2.38 -16.88
CA ILE A 67 -25.35 -1.82 -16.97
C ILE A 67 -26.40 -2.94 -16.79
N PRO A 68 -27.52 -2.68 -16.10
CA PRO A 68 -27.81 -1.42 -15.41
C PRO A 68 -26.94 -1.24 -14.15
N ARG A 69 -26.71 0.02 -13.73
CA ARG A 69 -25.90 0.34 -12.54
C ARG A 69 -26.43 1.50 -11.71
N TYR A 70 -25.84 1.68 -10.52
CA TYR A 70 -26.11 2.81 -9.62
C TYR A 70 -25.11 3.95 -9.89
N THR A 71 -25.54 4.96 -10.64
CA THR A 71 -24.68 6.10 -11.02
C THR A 71 -24.27 6.96 -9.82
N ASP A 72 -25.06 6.95 -8.74
CA ASP A 72 -24.84 7.77 -7.55
C ASP A 72 -23.72 7.23 -6.63
N ASN A 73 -23.18 6.03 -6.89
CA ASN A 73 -21.99 5.54 -6.21
C ASN A 73 -20.74 6.30 -6.70
N GLY A 74 -20.10 7.03 -5.78
CA GLY A 74 -18.92 7.84 -6.04
C GLY A 74 -19.24 9.10 -6.85
N ILE A 75 -18.60 9.26 -8.01
CA ILE A 75 -18.81 10.39 -8.93
C ILE A 75 -18.84 9.90 -10.37
N GLU A 76 -19.84 10.33 -11.12
CA GLU A 76 -20.05 10.04 -12.54
C GLU A 76 -20.66 11.28 -13.19
N ASP A 77 -20.31 11.55 -14.44
CA ASP A 77 -20.87 12.63 -15.25
C ASP A 77 -20.79 12.22 -16.74
N PRO A 78 -21.81 12.49 -17.56
CA PRO A 78 -21.76 12.15 -18.99
C PRO A 78 -20.72 12.95 -19.78
N ASP A 79 -20.33 14.14 -19.31
CA ASP A 79 -19.39 15.02 -20.01
C ASP A 79 -17.94 14.86 -19.52
N TRP A 80 -17.70 14.04 -18.48
CA TRP A 80 -16.40 13.91 -17.83
C TRP A 80 -16.04 12.46 -17.47
N SER A 81 -14.84 12.06 -17.86
CA SER A 81 -14.15 10.89 -17.32
C SER A 81 -13.49 11.25 -15.98
N TYR A 82 -13.60 10.37 -14.97
CA TYR A 82 -12.95 10.54 -13.66
C TYR A 82 -11.94 9.42 -13.38
N TRP A 83 -10.77 9.78 -12.86
CA TRP A 83 -9.71 8.82 -12.56
C TRP A 83 -8.97 9.12 -11.25
N GLY A 84 -8.59 8.06 -10.54
CA GLY A 84 -8.08 8.13 -9.18
C GLY A 84 -9.10 8.74 -8.22
N GLY A 85 -8.62 9.35 -7.14
CA GLY A 85 -9.42 10.16 -6.24
C GLY A 85 -9.29 9.75 -4.78
N ASN A 86 -9.10 10.73 -3.90
CA ASN A 86 -8.96 10.51 -2.45
C ASN A 86 -9.99 11.33 -1.67
N ILE A 87 -10.59 10.71 -0.64
CA ILE A 87 -11.63 11.31 0.19
C ILE A 87 -11.04 11.74 1.53
N LEU A 88 -11.25 13.00 1.90
CA LEU A 88 -11.01 13.52 3.24
C LEU A 88 -12.33 13.84 3.93
N LYS A 89 -12.39 13.65 5.25
CA LYS A 89 -13.50 14.17 6.07
C LYS A 89 -13.17 15.61 6.47
N GLY A 90 -14.07 16.54 6.14
CA GLY A 90 -13.94 17.95 6.52
C GLY A 90 -14.32 18.20 7.98
N ASP A 91 -13.82 19.30 8.53
CA ASP A 91 -14.21 19.79 9.86
C ASP A 91 -15.70 20.24 9.86
N ASP A 92 -16.29 20.44 8.67
CA ASP A 92 -17.71 20.71 8.43
C ASP A 92 -18.61 19.46 8.52
N GLY A 93 -18.01 18.28 8.74
CA GLY A 93 -18.70 16.99 8.80
C GLY A 93 -19.01 16.35 7.44
N LYS A 94 -18.60 16.97 6.33
CA LYS A 94 -18.80 16.47 4.96
C LYS A 94 -17.60 15.66 4.47
N PHE A 95 -17.76 15.06 3.30
CA PHE A 95 -16.73 14.27 2.64
C PHE A 95 -16.29 14.98 1.36
N HIS A 96 -14.98 15.21 1.26
CA HIS A 96 -14.33 15.99 0.22
C HIS A 96 -13.49 15.05 -0.64
N LEU A 97 -13.96 14.77 -1.85
CA LEU A 97 -13.25 13.98 -2.86
C LEU A 97 -12.39 14.90 -3.72
N PHE A 98 -11.09 14.65 -3.73
CA PHE A 98 -10.15 15.25 -4.67
C PHE A 98 -9.85 14.22 -5.75
N VAL A 99 -10.34 14.45 -6.97
CA VAL A 99 -10.30 13.50 -8.10
C VAL A 99 -9.89 14.24 -9.37
N CYS A 100 -9.18 13.56 -10.28
CA CYS A 100 -8.86 14.19 -11.56
C CYS A 100 -9.88 13.80 -12.63
N ARG A 101 -10.09 14.70 -13.59
CA ARG A 101 -11.00 14.50 -14.70
C ARG A 101 -10.49 15.09 -16.01
N TRP A 102 -11.05 14.64 -17.10
CA TRP A 102 -10.91 15.23 -18.43
C TRP A 102 -12.23 15.13 -19.20
N PRO A 103 -12.48 15.99 -20.20
CA PRO A 103 -13.72 15.93 -20.97
C PRO A 103 -13.86 14.59 -21.67
N GLU A 104 -15.05 13.99 -21.61
CA GLU A 104 -15.33 12.69 -22.25
C GLU A 104 -15.19 12.78 -23.78
N ASN A 105 -15.54 13.92 -24.37
CA ASN A 105 -15.39 14.15 -25.80
C ASN A 105 -13.94 14.37 -26.28
N SER A 106 -12.93 14.18 -25.42
CA SER A 106 -11.53 14.42 -25.77
C SER A 106 -11.08 13.54 -26.94
N PRO A 107 -10.36 14.07 -27.96
CA PRO A 107 -9.98 13.30 -29.17
C PRO A 107 -9.15 12.04 -28.91
N LYS A 108 -8.53 11.92 -27.73
CA LYS A 108 -7.71 10.77 -27.31
C LYS A 108 -8.45 9.77 -26.42
N GLY A 109 -9.75 9.97 -26.13
CA GLY A 109 -10.48 9.20 -25.12
C GLY A 109 -9.73 9.19 -23.79
N HIS A 110 -9.65 8.03 -23.13
CA HIS A 110 -8.85 7.83 -21.92
C HIS A 110 -7.41 8.37 -21.98
N MET A 111 -6.76 8.33 -23.15
CA MET A 111 -5.36 8.75 -23.31
C MET A 111 -5.18 10.28 -23.25
N GLU A 112 -6.24 11.05 -23.02
CA GLU A 112 -6.18 12.47 -22.68
C GLU A 112 -5.73 12.73 -21.23
N TRP A 113 -5.67 11.68 -20.38
CA TRP A 113 -5.27 11.79 -18.97
C TRP A 113 -4.06 12.70 -18.66
N PRO A 114 -3.01 12.86 -19.50
CA PRO A 114 -1.90 13.79 -19.20
C PRO A 114 -2.32 15.26 -19.11
N LYS A 115 -3.52 15.62 -19.60
CA LYS A 115 -4.09 16.97 -19.55
C LYS A 115 -5.20 17.11 -18.51
N SER A 116 -5.32 16.14 -17.59
CA SER A 116 -6.32 16.16 -16.53
C SER A 116 -6.27 17.44 -15.69
N GLU A 117 -7.43 17.84 -15.18
CA GLU A 117 -7.54 18.78 -14.06
C GLU A 117 -7.98 18.04 -12.79
N VAL A 118 -7.53 18.53 -11.64
CA VAL A 118 -8.01 18.09 -10.33
C VAL A 118 -9.19 18.94 -9.93
N VAL A 119 -10.25 18.29 -9.48
CA VAL A 119 -11.45 18.92 -8.93
C VAL A 119 -11.66 18.52 -7.49
N HIS A 120 -12.29 19.43 -6.76
CA HIS A 120 -12.80 19.20 -5.42
C HIS A 120 -14.32 18.99 -5.50
N ALA A 121 -14.77 17.82 -5.10
CA ALA A 121 -16.17 17.43 -5.05
C ALA A 121 -16.59 17.10 -3.62
N VAL A 122 -17.86 17.31 -3.29
CA VAL A 122 -18.38 17.17 -1.91
C VAL A 122 -19.63 16.30 -1.89
N ALA A 123 -19.76 15.47 -0.85
CA ALA A 123 -20.95 14.70 -0.52
C ALA A 123 -21.21 14.71 1.00
N ASP A 124 -22.45 14.42 1.40
CA ASP A 124 -22.84 14.32 2.81
C ASP A 124 -22.54 12.92 3.40
N ASN A 125 -22.07 11.97 2.58
CA ASN A 125 -21.61 10.64 2.99
C ASN A 125 -20.39 10.20 2.14
N THR A 126 -19.69 9.15 2.57
CA THR A 126 -18.45 8.68 1.91
C THR A 126 -18.67 7.96 0.57
N MET A 127 -19.90 7.55 0.27
CA MET A 127 -20.25 6.73 -0.90
C MET A 127 -20.81 7.56 -2.06
N GLY A 128 -21.04 8.86 -1.89
CA GLY A 128 -21.57 9.76 -2.92
C GLY A 128 -23.10 9.93 -2.89
N PRO A 129 -23.69 10.54 -3.93
CA PRO A 129 -23.01 11.09 -5.10
C PRO A 129 -22.22 12.35 -4.75
N PHE A 130 -20.95 12.40 -5.14
CA PHE A 130 -20.12 13.60 -4.98
C PHE A 130 -20.43 14.61 -6.08
N LYS A 131 -20.48 15.89 -5.70
CA LYS A 131 -20.73 17.01 -6.63
C LYS A 131 -19.54 17.94 -6.68
N VAL A 132 -19.03 18.20 -7.89
CA VAL A 132 -17.91 19.13 -8.11
C VAL A 132 -18.29 20.53 -7.61
N GLN A 133 -17.47 21.09 -6.73
CA GLN A 133 -17.61 22.45 -6.20
C GLN A 133 -16.63 23.41 -6.87
N SER A 134 -15.40 22.97 -7.12
CA SER A 134 -14.35 23.81 -7.69
C SER A 134 -13.31 23.00 -8.47
N VAL A 135 -12.60 23.70 -9.36
CA VAL A 135 -11.41 23.22 -10.05
C VAL A 135 -10.18 23.72 -9.29
N ILE A 136 -9.28 22.80 -8.92
CA ILE A 136 -8.05 23.12 -8.19
C ILE A 136 -6.95 23.56 -9.15
N GLY A 137 -6.78 22.83 -10.25
CA GLY A 137 -5.78 23.11 -11.28
C GLY A 137 -5.36 21.87 -12.05
N LYS A 138 -4.33 21.99 -12.91
CA LYS A 138 -3.80 20.86 -13.70
C LYS A 138 -3.16 19.80 -12.82
N GLY A 139 -3.47 18.54 -13.06
CA GLY A 139 -2.82 17.45 -12.35
C GLY A 139 -3.52 16.13 -12.56
N HIS A 140 -2.78 15.06 -12.33
CA HIS A 140 -3.26 13.70 -12.44
C HIS A 140 -2.84 12.90 -11.21
N ASN A 141 -3.61 11.86 -10.89
CA ASN A 141 -3.42 11.01 -9.72
C ASN A 141 -3.46 11.74 -8.36
N PRO A 142 -4.53 12.48 -8.05
CA PRO A 142 -4.59 13.22 -6.80
C PRO A 142 -4.60 12.30 -5.58
N GLU A 143 -3.80 12.65 -4.57
CA GLU A 143 -3.89 12.10 -3.22
C GLU A 143 -3.81 13.25 -2.22
N ALA A 144 -4.74 13.31 -1.29
CA ALA A 144 -4.84 14.42 -0.35
C ALA A 144 -4.57 13.97 1.08
N TYR A 145 -3.98 14.85 1.89
CA TYR A 145 -3.82 14.63 3.33
C TYR A 145 -3.68 15.94 4.09
N ARG A 146 -3.97 15.89 5.39
CA ARG A 146 -3.76 16.98 6.34
C ARG A 146 -2.41 16.80 7.04
N MET A 147 -1.57 17.82 6.99
CA MET A 147 -0.29 17.88 7.69
C MET A 147 -0.48 18.09 9.20
N LYS A 148 0.57 17.87 9.99
CA LYS A 148 0.53 18.06 11.45
C LYS A 148 0.20 19.50 11.87
N ASP A 149 0.62 20.48 11.07
CA ASP A 149 0.35 21.90 11.31
C ASP A 149 -1.05 22.35 10.86
N GLY A 150 -1.87 21.42 10.35
CA GLY A 150 -3.26 21.67 9.98
C GLY A 150 -3.47 21.98 8.49
N ARG A 151 -2.40 22.28 7.74
CA ARG A 151 -2.48 22.54 6.30
C ARG A 151 -2.87 21.29 5.51
N TYR A 152 -3.47 21.50 4.35
CA TYR A 152 -3.88 20.46 3.42
C TYR A 152 -2.95 20.42 2.23
N ILE A 153 -2.56 19.21 1.82
CA ILE A 153 -1.89 18.98 0.56
C ILE A 153 -2.80 18.17 -0.36
N ILE A 154 -2.68 18.42 -1.66
CA ILE A 154 -3.11 17.52 -2.72
C ILE A 154 -1.87 17.23 -3.57
N TYR A 155 -1.29 16.05 -3.42
CA TYR A 155 -0.29 15.54 -4.35
C TYR A 155 -0.90 15.37 -5.73
N VAL A 156 -0.13 15.69 -6.77
CA VAL A 156 -0.38 15.31 -8.17
C VAL A 156 0.95 14.88 -8.78
N ILE A 157 0.94 14.14 -9.89
CA ILE A 157 2.18 13.83 -10.60
C ILE A 157 2.99 15.13 -10.85
N ASP A 158 4.28 15.09 -10.52
CA ASP A 158 5.25 16.18 -10.60
C ASP A 158 5.06 17.41 -9.68
N GLY A 159 4.11 17.37 -8.73
CA GLY A 159 3.93 18.48 -7.80
C GLY A 159 2.87 18.27 -6.72
N TYR A 160 2.42 19.38 -6.14
CA TYR A 160 1.30 19.39 -5.20
C TYR A 160 0.59 20.74 -5.20
N TYR A 161 -0.59 20.76 -4.60
CA TYR A 161 -1.32 21.95 -4.18
C TYR A 161 -1.37 22.02 -2.65
N LEU A 162 -1.08 23.19 -2.07
CA LEU A 162 -1.06 23.41 -0.62
C LEU A 162 -2.07 24.50 -0.23
N ALA A 163 -2.83 24.27 0.84
CA ALA A 163 -3.79 25.24 1.37
C ALA A 163 -3.88 25.18 2.90
N GLU A 164 -4.34 26.28 3.50
CA GLU A 164 -4.64 26.36 4.94
C GLU A 164 -6.03 25.77 5.27
N SER A 165 -6.91 25.68 4.27
CA SER A 165 -8.27 25.14 4.39
C SER A 165 -8.52 24.07 3.32
N ILE A 166 -9.42 23.14 3.61
CA ILE A 166 -9.86 22.10 2.67
C ILE A 166 -10.53 22.65 1.41
N ASP A 167 -11.01 23.90 1.45
CA ASP A 167 -11.63 24.60 0.32
C ASP A 167 -10.63 25.50 -0.44
N GLY A 168 -9.35 25.54 -0.03
CA GLY A 168 -8.35 26.44 -0.58
C GLY A 168 -8.31 27.82 0.11
N PRO A 169 -7.74 28.85 -0.54
CA PRO A 169 -7.14 28.82 -1.87
C PRO A 169 -5.89 27.95 -1.94
N TRP A 170 -5.65 27.35 -3.10
CA TRP A 170 -4.58 26.39 -3.34
C TRP A 170 -3.35 27.03 -3.98
N LYS A 171 -2.16 26.72 -3.45
CA LYS A 171 -0.88 27.15 -4.00
C LYS A 171 -0.10 25.96 -4.55
N ALA A 172 0.27 26.01 -5.83
CA ALA A 172 1.09 24.98 -6.46
C ALA A 172 2.53 24.99 -5.91
N GLY A 173 3.11 23.80 -5.77
CA GLY A 173 4.50 23.59 -5.38
C GLY A 173 5.06 22.29 -5.95
N LYS A 174 6.35 22.03 -5.66
CA LYS A 174 7.04 20.80 -6.05
C LYS A 174 7.71 20.17 -4.83
N PHE A 175 7.70 18.86 -4.79
CA PHE A 175 8.43 18.11 -3.79
C PHE A 175 9.93 18.11 -4.09
N GLU A 176 10.73 18.16 -3.03
CA GLU A 176 12.17 17.88 -3.08
C GLU A 176 12.41 16.42 -2.69
N PHE A 177 13.04 15.66 -3.57
CA PHE A 177 13.37 14.26 -3.35
C PHE A 177 14.89 14.08 -3.25
N ASN A 178 15.33 13.39 -2.21
CA ASN A 178 16.72 12.98 -2.03
C ASN A 178 16.79 11.44 -1.99
N PRO A 179 17.32 10.79 -3.04
CA PRO A 179 17.38 9.33 -3.11
C PRO A 179 18.41 8.72 -2.16
N ARG A 180 19.21 9.54 -1.44
CA ARG A 180 20.24 9.07 -0.49
C ARG A 180 21.08 7.92 -1.07
N ASP A 181 21.54 8.12 -2.30
CA ASP A 181 22.42 7.20 -3.04
C ASP A 181 21.82 5.86 -3.44
N ARG A 182 20.49 5.77 -3.41
CA ARG A 182 19.72 4.61 -3.85
C ARG A 182 19.15 4.82 -5.25
N GLU A 183 18.89 3.73 -5.93
CA GLU A 183 18.19 3.74 -7.21
C GLU A 183 16.69 4.01 -7.03
N ILE A 184 16.10 4.76 -7.96
CA ILE A 184 14.66 4.97 -8.07
C ILE A 184 14.13 4.06 -9.18
N ILE A 185 13.57 2.90 -8.81
CA ILE A 185 13.32 1.79 -9.73
C ILE A 185 12.30 2.09 -10.85
N GLU A 186 11.18 2.74 -10.54
CA GLU A 186 10.09 3.04 -11.51
C GLU A 186 9.67 4.53 -11.47
N GLY A 187 10.59 5.40 -11.04
CA GLY A 187 10.36 6.83 -10.90
C GLY A 187 9.47 7.25 -9.72
N LEU A 188 9.07 8.53 -9.73
CA LEU A 188 8.33 9.21 -8.66
C LEU A 188 6.90 9.60 -9.08
N SER A 189 6.31 8.78 -9.95
CA SER A 189 4.88 8.80 -10.21
C SER A 189 4.14 7.97 -9.16
N ASN A 190 2.84 8.20 -9.04
CA ASN A 190 1.89 7.41 -8.23
C ASN A 190 2.37 7.17 -6.80
N LEU A 191 2.67 8.27 -6.13
CA LEU A 191 3.08 8.29 -4.73
C LEU A 191 1.85 8.11 -3.84
N SER A 192 2.00 7.37 -2.74
CA SER A 192 1.01 7.31 -1.67
C SER A 192 1.65 7.55 -0.32
N PHE A 193 0.90 8.18 0.59
CA PHE A 193 1.41 8.83 1.78
C PHE A 193 0.63 8.39 3.02
N VAL A 194 1.31 8.29 4.15
CA VAL A 194 0.66 8.12 5.44
C VAL A 194 1.42 8.85 6.54
N GLN A 195 0.66 9.49 7.43
CA GLN A 195 1.21 10.12 8.62
C GLN A 195 1.50 9.08 9.73
N ARG A 196 2.73 9.12 10.25
CA ARG A 196 3.21 8.34 11.39
C ARG A 196 2.68 8.87 12.73
N GLU A 197 2.99 8.16 13.82
CA GLU A 197 2.59 8.51 15.18
C GLU A 197 3.10 9.90 15.62
N ASP A 198 4.35 10.24 15.28
CA ASP A 198 4.98 11.52 15.64
C ASP A 198 4.55 12.71 14.74
N GLY A 199 3.74 12.44 13.71
CA GLY A 199 3.25 13.40 12.72
C GLY A 199 4.17 13.61 11.52
N SER A 200 5.31 12.94 11.46
CA SER A 200 6.11 12.80 10.23
C SER A 200 5.46 11.79 9.28
N PHE A 201 6.01 11.59 8.09
CA PHE A 201 5.33 10.83 7.03
C PHE A 201 6.18 9.72 6.42
N VAL A 202 5.49 8.65 6.03
CA VAL A 202 5.97 7.61 5.11
C VAL A 202 5.32 7.82 3.75
N MET A 203 6.11 7.64 2.70
CA MET A 203 5.63 7.58 1.32
C MET A 203 6.17 6.33 0.63
N VAL A 204 5.31 5.67 -0.14
CA VAL A 204 5.70 4.61 -1.08
C VAL A 204 5.62 5.18 -2.50
N CYS A 205 6.70 5.06 -3.28
CA CYS A 205 6.68 5.45 -4.70
C CYS A 205 6.21 4.30 -5.60
N ARG A 206 5.87 4.58 -6.87
CA ARG A 206 5.45 3.55 -7.85
C ARG A 206 6.35 2.33 -7.84
N GLY A 207 7.67 2.52 -7.78
CA GLY A 207 8.65 1.43 -7.79
C GLY A 207 8.78 0.64 -6.49
N GLY A 208 8.00 0.95 -5.45
CA GLY A 208 8.05 0.28 -4.15
C GLY A 208 9.20 0.74 -3.26
N GLY A 209 9.81 1.90 -3.55
CA GLY A 209 10.77 2.53 -2.64
C GLY A 209 10.05 3.23 -1.48
N ILE A 210 10.61 3.15 -0.27
CA ILE A 210 10.09 3.83 0.91
C ILE A 210 10.86 5.12 1.16
N TRP A 211 10.10 6.17 1.42
CA TRP A 211 10.59 7.53 1.64
C TRP A 211 10.03 8.10 2.93
N LEU A 212 10.83 8.90 3.63
CA LEU A 212 10.47 9.53 4.88
C LEU A 212 10.62 11.05 4.79
N SER A 213 9.66 11.77 5.37
CA SER A 213 9.68 13.23 5.47
C SER A 213 9.27 13.65 6.87
N LYS A 214 9.90 14.70 7.40
CA LYS A 214 9.66 15.21 8.76
C LYS A 214 8.26 15.77 8.93
N ASP A 215 7.71 16.39 7.89
CA ASP A 215 6.45 17.12 7.93
C ASP A 215 5.46 16.69 6.84
N GLY A 216 5.89 15.84 5.91
CA GLY A 216 5.09 15.42 4.76
C GLY A 216 5.11 16.41 3.60
N LEU A 217 5.92 17.48 3.66
CA LEU A 217 6.07 18.41 2.56
C LEU A 217 7.36 18.13 1.81
N SER A 218 8.51 18.50 2.38
CA SER A 218 9.83 18.32 1.75
C SER A 218 10.94 18.56 2.78
N PRO A 219 12.12 17.97 2.60
CA PRO A 219 12.44 16.96 1.59
C PRO A 219 11.88 15.58 1.93
N TRP A 220 11.75 14.73 0.90
CA TRP A 220 11.50 13.29 1.00
C TRP A 220 12.82 12.54 0.85
N GLN A 221 13.10 11.63 1.77
CA GLN A 221 14.37 10.91 1.88
C GLN A 221 14.16 9.42 1.65
N GLN A 222 14.75 8.84 0.59
CA GLN A 222 14.62 7.40 0.33
C GLN A 222 15.44 6.59 1.34
N VAL A 223 14.84 5.57 1.95
CA VAL A 223 15.51 4.72 2.96
C VAL A 223 15.67 3.27 2.52
N THR A 224 14.93 2.81 1.51
CA THR A 224 15.10 1.44 0.97
C THR A 224 15.89 1.43 -0.34
N SER A 225 16.74 0.42 -0.52
CA SER A 225 17.52 0.17 -1.73
C SER A 225 16.86 -0.81 -2.71
N LYS A 226 15.78 -1.47 -2.28
CA LYS A 226 14.99 -2.42 -3.08
C LYS A 226 13.50 -2.08 -2.97
N ARG A 227 12.71 -2.56 -3.94
CA ARG A 227 11.25 -2.50 -3.88
C ARG A 227 10.73 -3.36 -2.73
N VAL A 228 9.68 -2.90 -2.07
CA VAL A 228 9.01 -3.63 -0.97
C VAL A 228 7.91 -4.57 -1.44
N TYR A 229 7.63 -4.60 -2.74
CA TYR A 229 6.57 -5.41 -3.33
C TYR A 229 6.90 -6.91 -3.31
N PRO A 230 5.89 -7.78 -3.51
CA PRO A 230 6.11 -9.21 -3.58
C PRO A 230 7.10 -9.60 -4.66
N ASP A 231 7.89 -10.64 -4.39
CA ASP A 231 8.87 -11.20 -5.32
C ASP A 231 8.19 -12.14 -6.33
N VAL A 232 7.33 -11.57 -7.16
CA VAL A 232 6.60 -12.25 -8.25
C VAL A 232 6.64 -11.38 -9.51
N ASP A 233 6.48 -12.00 -10.69
CA ASP A 233 6.34 -11.19 -11.91
C ASP A 233 5.04 -10.39 -11.88
N GLY A 234 5.18 -9.08 -12.09
CA GLY A 234 4.10 -8.12 -11.99
C GLY A 234 4.43 -6.84 -12.74
N ARG A 235 3.39 -6.10 -13.14
CA ARG A 235 3.50 -4.71 -13.59
C ARG A 235 2.88 -3.85 -12.50
N PHE A 236 3.66 -3.64 -11.45
CA PHE A 236 3.22 -2.98 -10.24
C PHE A 236 3.04 -1.48 -10.43
N GLU A 237 1.88 -0.98 -10.01
CA GLU A 237 1.53 0.43 -10.01
C GLU A 237 0.52 0.71 -8.89
N ASP A 238 0.25 1.99 -8.64
CA ASP A 238 -0.82 2.46 -7.76
C ASP A 238 -0.77 1.90 -6.34
N PRO A 239 0.36 2.03 -5.64
CA PRO A 239 0.39 1.66 -4.24
C PRO A 239 -0.57 2.56 -3.45
N VAL A 240 -1.19 1.99 -2.42
CA VAL A 240 -1.84 2.75 -1.35
C VAL A 240 -1.27 2.30 -0.02
N ILE A 241 -0.79 3.25 0.77
CA ILE A 241 -0.31 3.02 2.13
C ILE A 241 -1.28 3.67 3.12
N TRP A 242 -1.58 2.95 4.21
CA TRP A 242 -2.30 3.53 5.34
C TRP A 242 -1.82 2.90 6.64
N ARG A 243 -2.18 3.50 7.77
CA ARG A 243 -1.80 3.05 9.12
C ARG A 243 -3.04 2.97 9.97
N ASP A 244 -3.31 1.81 10.53
CA ASP A 244 -4.35 1.62 11.55
C ASP A 244 -3.75 1.70 12.96
N ASN A 245 -4.55 1.44 13.99
CA ASN A 245 -4.10 1.44 15.38
C ASN A 245 -3.09 0.31 15.71
N VAL A 246 -2.90 -0.66 14.82
CA VAL A 246 -2.02 -1.82 15.02
C VAL A 246 -0.75 -1.71 14.19
N GLN A 247 -0.87 -1.43 12.89
CA GLN A 247 0.19 -1.62 11.90
C GLN A 247 0.05 -0.68 10.68
N TYR A 248 1.09 -0.65 9.86
CA TYR A 248 1.06 -0.11 8.51
C TYR A 248 0.59 -1.19 7.54
N ASN A 249 -0.10 -0.73 6.51
CA ASN A 249 -0.76 -1.54 5.51
C ASN A 249 -0.42 -0.98 4.13
N LEU A 250 -0.19 -1.87 3.16
CA LEU A 250 0.11 -1.50 1.78
C LEU A 250 -0.67 -2.43 0.85
N ILE A 251 -1.32 -1.85 -0.16
CA ILE A 251 -1.81 -2.59 -1.31
C ILE A 251 -1.08 -2.09 -2.55
N VAL A 252 -0.66 -2.99 -3.42
CA VAL A 252 -0.09 -2.66 -4.74
C VAL A 252 -0.81 -3.43 -5.83
N ASN A 253 -1.15 -2.75 -6.92
CA ASN A 253 -1.86 -3.32 -8.06
C ASN A 253 -0.89 -3.82 -9.13
N ASP A 254 -1.09 -5.03 -9.65
CA ASP A 254 -0.55 -5.45 -10.94
C ASP A 254 -1.58 -5.15 -12.03
N TRP A 255 -1.43 -4.01 -12.69
CA TRP A 255 -2.45 -3.51 -13.63
C TRP A 255 -2.60 -4.41 -14.87
N LEU A 256 -1.55 -5.15 -15.24
CA LEU A 256 -1.58 -6.10 -16.35
C LEU A 256 -2.16 -7.45 -15.91
N GLY A 257 -1.82 -7.88 -14.69
CA GLY A 257 -2.36 -9.10 -14.08
C GLY A 257 -3.81 -8.99 -13.61
N ARG A 258 -4.34 -7.76 -13.47
CA ARG A 258 -5.66 -7.46 -12.86
C ARG A 258 -5.81 -8.12 -11.49
N ILE A 259 -4.74 -8.07 -10.70
CA ILE A 259 -4.65 -8.63 -9.35
C ILE A 259 -3.84 -7.67 -8.48
N ALA A 260 -4.23 -7.52 -7.22
CA ALA A 260 -3.48 -6.73 -6.25
C ALA A 260 -2.99 -7.58 -5.07
N PHE A 261 -1.96 -7.08 -4.40
CA PHE A 261 -1.29 -7.76 -3.28
C PHE A 261 -1.34 -6.90 -2.03
N TYR A 262 -1.52 -7.53 -0.87
CA TYR A 262 -1.60 -6.86 0.43
C TYR A 262 -0.36 -7.16 1.26
N LEU A 263 0.17 -6.14 1.91
CA LEU A 263 1.36 -6.21 2.74
C LEU A 263 1.12 -5.51 4.07
N ARG A 264 1.82 -5.97 5.10
CA ARG A 264 1.77 -5.44 6.47
C ARG A 264 3.17 -5.08 6.95
N SER A 265 3.25 -4.03 7.75
CA SER A 265 4.51 -3.59 8.35
C SER A 265 4.27 -3.03 9.74
N LYS A 266 5.22 -3.22 10.66
CA LYS A 266 5.18 -2.58 11.98
C LYS A 266 5.68 -1.13 11.97
N ASP A 267 6.55 -0.78 11.02
CA ASP A 267 7.33 0.47 11.03
C ASP A 267 7.18 1.30 9.74
N GLY A 268 6.48 0.77 8.73
CA GLY A 268 6.29 1.40 7.42
C GLY A 268 7.48 1.26 6.48
N VAL A 269 8.57 0.60 6.89
CA VAL A 269 9.80 0.43 6.10
C VAL A 269 10.04 -1.04 5.74
N HIS A 270 9.81 -1.96 6.68
CA HIS A 270 10.00 -3.40 6.49
C HIS A 270 8.66 -4.10 6.35
N TRP A 271 8.45 -4.81 5.25
CA TRP A 271 7.13 -5.31 4.85
C TRP A 271 7.10 -6.83 4.77
N LYS A 272 5.98 -7.41 5.21
CA LYS A 272 5.61 -8.80 4.97
C LYS A 272 4.45 -8.84 3.97
N VAL A 273 4.56 -9.71 2.97
CA VAL A 273 3.48 -10.00 2.02
C VAL A 273 2.49 -10.94 2.69
N ASP A 274 1.21 -10.57 2.70
CA ASP A 274 0.13 -11.46 3.13
C ASP A 274 -0.32 -12.35 1.96
N PRO A 275 -0.73 -13.60 2.22
CA PRO A 275 -1.21 -14.49 1.18
C PRO A 275 -2.59 -14.09 0.66
N GLY A 276 -2.86 -14.44 -0.59
CA GLY A 276 -4.13 -14.23 -1.27
C GLY A 276 -4.24 -12.89 -1.98
N GLU A 277 -5.32 -12.75 -2.74
CA GLU A 277 -5.58 -11.51 -3.48
C GLU A 277 -5.99 -10.38 -2.53
N ALA A 278 -5.43 -9.19 -2.74
CA ALA A 278 -5.94 -7.98 -2.10
C ALA A 278 -7.25 -7.54 -2.75
N TYR A 279 -7.27 -7.51 -4.07
CA TYR A 279 -8.47 -7.40 -4.87
C TYR A 279 -8.25 -7.93 -6.29
N ILE A 280 -9.36 -8.22 -6.97
CA ILE A 280 -9.48 -8.63 -8.38
C ILE A 280 -10.76 -8.00 -8.95
N PRO A 281 -10.99 -8.03 -10.28
CA PRO A 281 -12.29 -7.71 -10.86
C PRO A 281 -13.45 -8.52 -10.26
N GLY A 282 -14.64 -7.93 -10.24
CA GLY A 282 -15.86 -8.55 -9.70
C GLY A 282 -16.16 -8.25 -8.22
N ILE A 283 -15.53 -7.23 -7.63
CA ILE A 283 -15.73 -6.85 -6.21
C ILE A 283 -16.88 -5.85 -5.97
N THR A 284 -17.51 -5.34 -7.02
CA THR A 284 -18.61 -4.35 -6.92
C THR A 284 -19.95 -5.07 -6.88
N VAL A 285 -20.29 -5.60 -5.71
CA VAL A 285 -21.54 -6.31 -5.45
C VAL A 285 -22.44 -5.48 -4.54
N TYR A 286 -23.72 -5.37 -4.86
CA TYR A 286 -24.70 -4.64 -4.06
C TYR A 286 -25.54 -5.58 -3.19
N THR A 287 -26.10 -5.02 -2.12
CA THR A 287 -26.96 -5.75 -1.16
C THR A 287 -28.25 -6.29 -1.77
N ASP A 288 -28.70 -5.76 -2.90
CA ASP A 288 -29.86 -6.23 -3.67
C ASP A 288 -29.51 -7.34 -4.69
N GLY A 289 -28.23 -7.70 -4.82
CA GLY A 289 -27.72 -8.68 -5.76
C GLY A 289 -27.24 -8.12 -7.10
N THR A 290 -27.37 -6.80 -7.34
CA THR A 290 -26.77 -6.13 -8.51
C THR A 290 -25.24 -6.31 -8.48
N ASN A 291 -24.63 -6.57 -9.64
CA ASN A 291 -23.18 -6.69 -9.80
C ASN A 291 -22.72 -5.80 -10.97
N GLU A 292 -21.71 -4.98 -10.73
CA GLU A 292 -21.06 -4.17 -11.75
C GLU A 292 -19.68 -4.75 -12.09
N ASP A 293 -19.59 -5.46 -13.23
CA ASP A 293 -18.37 -6.17 -13.65
C ASP A 293 -17.39 -5.25 -14.38
N TRP A 294 -16.86 -4.27 -13.65
CA TRP A 294 -15.87 -3.33 -14.18
C TRP A 294 -14.62 -4.04 -14.70
N PHE A 295 -14.14 -3.62 -15.88
CA PHE A 295 -12.96 -4.22 -16.49
C PHE A 295 -11.70 -3.96 -15.67
N LYS A 296 -11.50 -2.76 -15.14
CA LYS A 296 -10.33 -2.44 -14.31
C LYS A 296 -10.73 -1.74 -13.01
N TYR A 297 -9.97 -2.07 -11.98
CA TYR A 297 -9.97 -1.43 -10.66
C TYR A 297 -8.56 -0.94 -10.41
N GLU A 298 -8.35 0.37 -10.43
CA GLU A 298 -7.04 0.98 -10.28
C GLU A 298 -7.09 2.14 -9.28
N ARG A 299 -5.91 2.63 -8.88
CA ARG A 299 -5.79 3.82 -8.02
C ARG A 299 -6.59 3.74 -6.72
N ILE A 300 -6.60 2.57 -6.08
CA ILE A 300 -7.28 2.36 -4.80
C ILE A 300 -6.87 3.44 -3.79
N LYS A 301 -7.85 3.97 -3.04
CA LYS A 301 -7.63 4.77 -1.84
C LYS A 301 -8.46 4.21 -0.69
N ILE A 302 -7.99 4.43 0.54
CA ILE A 302 -8.60 3.91 1.76
C ILE A 302 -9.14 5.07 2.58
N PHE A 303 -10.43 5.02 2.91
CA PHE A 303 -11.03 5.88 3.91
C PHE A 303 -11.04 5.16 5.27
N GLN A 304 -10.69 5.88 6.34
CA GLN A 304 -10.44 5.32 7.66
C GLN A 304 -11.39 5.88 8.73
N ASP A 305 -11.68 5.08 9.76
CA ASP A 305 -12.40 5.56 10.97
C ASP A 305 -11.47 6.29 11.97
N GLU A 306 -11.99 6.66 13.13
CA GLU A 306 -11.24 7.33 14.20
C GLU A 306 -10.08 6.50 14.78
N TYR A 307 -10.15 5.17 14.69
CA TYR A 307 -9.05 4.25 15.05
C TYR A 307 -8.11 3.98 13.87
N ARG A 308 -8.33 4.71 12.77
CA ARG A 308 -7.64 4.57 11.51
C ARG A 308 -7.81 3.18 10.87
N ARG A 309 -8.87 2.43 11.18
CA ARG A 309 -9.16 1.17 10.48
C ARG A 309 -9.73 1.47 9.10
N ALA A 310 -9.37 0.67 8.10
CA ALA A 310 -9.95 0.78 6.76
C ALA A 310 -11.45 0.41 6.79
N VAL A 311 -12.32 1.38 6.49
CA VAL A 311 -13.79 1.19 6.50
C VAL A 311 -14.41 1.28 5.10
N GLN A 312 -13.69 1.85 4.15
CA GLN A 312 -14.08 1.91 2.75
C GLN A 312 -12.83 1.95 1.88
N ALA A 313 -12.89 1.31 0.73
CA ALA A 313 -11.97 1.56 -0.38
C ALA A 313 -12.72 2.29 -1.49
N ASN A 314 -12.06 3.19 -2.20
CA ASN A 314 -12.59 3.76 -3.43
C ASN A 314 -11.60 3.57 -4.58
N PHE A 315 -12.12 3.45 -5.80
CA PHE A 315 -11.38 3.04 -6.99
C PHE A 315 -11.70 3.93 -8.17
N ALA A 316 -10.72 4.08 -9.05
CA ALA A 316 -10.99 4.40 -10.44
C ALA A 316 -11.40 3.12 -11.17
N VAL A 317 -12.55 3.15 -11.83
CA VAL A 317 -13.05 2.03 -12.62
C VAL A 317 -13.30 2.44 -14.06
N ILE A 318 -13.08 1.51 -14.98
CA ILE A 318 -13.35 1.65 -16.41
C ILE A 318 -13.94 0.34 -16.91
N ASP A 319 -14.93 0.44 -17.79
CA ASP A 319 -15.74 -0.69 -18.28
C ASP A 319 -15.07 -1.45 -19.43
N THR A 320 -13.99 -0.91 -19.97
CA THR A 320 -13.23 -1.49 -21.08
C THR A 320 -11.72 -1.33 -20.88
N ILE A 321 -10.94 -1.80 -21.85
CA ILE A 321 -9.51 -1.54 -21.94
C ILE A 321 -9.29 -0.04 -22.17
N LYS A 322 -8.34 0.58 -21.45
CA LYS A 322 -8.06 2.03 -21.55
C LYS A 322 -7.84 2.55 -22.97
N TRP A 323 -7.30 1.71 -23.87
CA TRP A 323 -7.09 2.11 -25.26
C TRP A 323 -8.36 2.06 -26.11
N ASP A 324 -9.41 1.37 -25.66
CA ASP A 324 -10.67 1.19 -26.37
C ASP A 324 -11.76 2.17 -25.91
N ASP A 325 -11.52 2.91 -24.83
CA ASP A 325 -12.24 4.15 -24.49
C ASP A 325 -11.77 5.26 -25.44
N LYS A 326 -12.67 5.63 -26.36
CA LYS A 326 -12.48 6.60 -27.45
C LYS A 326 -13.42 7.78 -27.30
N THR A 327 -13.06 8.87 -27.96
CA THR A 327 -13.90 10.07 -28.06
C THR A 327 -15.34 9.76 -28.49
N ASN A 328 -16.32 10.23 -27.71
CA ASN A 328 -17.77 10.12 -27.98
C ASN A 328 -18.25 8.69 -28.26
N ASP A 329 -17.64 7.67 -27.66
CA ASP A 329 -18.17 6.32 -27.70
C ASP A 329 -19.13 6.07 -26.51
N ARG A 330 -19.27 4.81 -26.09
CA ARG A 330 -20.13 4.39 -24.97
C ARG A 330 -19.32 3.83 -23.80
N HIS A 331 -18.02 4.08 -23.75
CA HIS A 331 -17.10 3.63 -22.73
C HIS A 331 -16.56 4.85 -21.99
N SER A 332 -16.26 4.72 -20.71
CA SER A 332 -15.70 5.82 -19.92
C SER A 332 -15.22 5.29 -18.57
N SER A 333 -14.80 6.20 -17.69
CA SER A 333 -14.32 5.91 -16.35
C SER A 333 -14.98 6.76 -15.29
N LYS A 334 -15.11 6.17 -14.09
CA LYS A 334 -15.67 6.84 -12.92
C LYS A 334 -14.89 6.50 -11.65
N ASN A 335 -15.17 7.22 -10.56
CA ASN A 335 -14.76 6.78 -9.22
C ASN A 335 -15.95 6.14 -8.49
N ILE A 336 -15.71 5.04 -7.77
CA ILE A 336 -16.72 4.35 -6.94
C ILE A 336 -16.18 4.09 -5.53
N GLY A 337 -17.08 4.01 -4.54
CA GLY A 337 -16.79 3.53 -3.19
C GLY A 337 -17.26 2.08 -2.98
N ILE A 338 -16.56 1.34 -2.14
CA ILE A 338 -16.92 -0.01 -1.67
C ILE A 338 -16.65 -0.11 -0.17
N PRO A 339 -17.64 -0.45 0.67
CA PRO A 339 -17.43 -0.58 2.11
C PRO A 339 -16.51 -1.77 2.43
N LEU A 340 -15.75 -1.64 3.51
CA LEU A 340 -14.86 -2.68 4.02
C LEU A 340 -15.30 -3.12 5.41
N ASN A 341 -15.14 -4.41 5.69
CA ASN A 341 -15.16 -4.92 7.05
C ASN A 341 -13.94 -4.35 7.80
N LYS A 342 -14.21 -3.41 8.70
CA LYS A 342 -13.20 -2.72 9.50
C LYS A 342 -12.52 -3.63 10.54
N GLY A 343 -13.15 -4.76 10.87
CA GLY A 343 -12.72 -5.65 11.93
C GLY A 343 -13.01 -5.10 13.33
N VAL A 344 -12.86 -5.94 14.34
CA VAL A 344 -13.07 -5.58 15.76
C VAL A 344 -11.82 -4.95 16.36
N LEU A 345 -12.02 -4.09 17.36
CA LEU A 345 -10.96 -3.67 18.26
C LEU A 345 -10.66 -4.78 19.26
N MET A 346 -9.38 -5.10 19.41
CA MET A 346 -8.95 -6.11 20.38
C MET A 346 -7.55 -5.85 20.91
N THR A 347 -7.33 -6.28 22.15
CA THR A 347 -6.08 -6.11 22.89
C THR A 347 -5.67 -7.43 23.54
N ILE A 348 -4.41 -7.82 23.39
CA ILE A 348 -3.82 -8.95 24.13
C ILE A 348 -3.52 -8.48 25.55
N LEU A 349 -4.03 -9.20 26.55
CA LEU A 349 -3.88 -8.83 27.96
C LEU A 349 -2.60 -9.38 28.60
N ASP A 350 -1.98 -10.39 28.01
CA ASP A 350 -0.76 -11.00 28.53
C ASP A 350 0.47 -10.16 28.18
N GLU A 351 1.30 -9.87 29.19
CA GLU A 351 2.52 -9.05 29.01
C GLU A 351 3.74 -9.86 28.55
N GLU A 352 3.80 -11.14 28.94
CA GLU A 352 4.92 -12.02 28.59
C GLU A 352 4.89 -12.43 27.11
N LYS A 353 6.08 -12.67 26.54
CA LYS A 353 6.20 -13.13 25.15
C LYS A 353 5.51 -14.47 24.98
N ILE A 354 4.52 -14.51 24.09
CA ILE A 354 3.86 -15.76 23.69
C ILE A 354 4.84 -16.60 22.85
N ASP A 355 5.09 -17.82 23.33
CA ASP A 355 5.87 -18.88 22.68
C ASP A 355 5.13 -20.24 22.67
N ASP A 356 5.81 -21.31 22.27
CA ASP A 356 5.27 -22.68 22.25
C ASP A 356 4.92 -23.25 23.64
N ASN A 357 5.45 -22.66 24.72
CA ASN A 357 5.20 -23.10 26.10
C ASN A 357 3.96 -22.45 26.72
N THR A 358 3.52 -21.31 26.16
CA THR A 358 2.33 -20.56 26.56
C THR A 358 1.12 -21.48 26.70
N LYS A 359 0.48 -21.47 27.88
CA LYS A 359 -0.67 -22.34 28.16
C LYS A 359 -1.98 -21.73 27.72
N THR A 360 -2.15 -20.45 27.97
CA THR A 360 -3.35 -19.70 27.64
C THR A 360 -2.99 -18.32 27.14
N ILE A 361 -3.83 -17.76 26.29
CA ILE A 361 -3.70 -16.39 25.80
C ILE A 361 -5.01 -15.67 26.07
N ARG A 362 -4.98 -14.51 26.73
CA ARG A 362 -6.18 -13.70 27.01
C ARG A 362 -6.25 -12.51 26.07
N VAL A 363 -7.38 -12.39 25.39
CA VAL A 363 -7.65 -11.31 24.43
C VAL A 363 -8.95 -10.64 24.80
N LYS A 364 -8.92 -9.33 24.98
CA LYS A 364 -10.11 -8.50 25.13
C LYS A 364 -10.60 -8.06 23.76
N ILE A 365 -11.87 -8.32 23.45
CA ILE A 365 -12.58 -7.82 22.28
C ILE A 365 -13.53 -6.73 22.76
N GLU A 366 -13.34 -5.51 22.25
CA GLU A 366 -14.04 -4.32 22.72
C GLU A 366 -15.42 -4.19 22.07
N ALA A 367 -16.39 -3.67 22.83
CA ALA A 367 -17.69 -3.27 22.33
C ALA A 367 -17.60 -1.98 21.52
N GLU A 368 -18.42 -1.89 20.47
CA GLU A 368 -18.56 -0.70 19.64
C GLU A 368 -20.06 -0.35 19.51
N PRO A 369 -20.43 0.89 19.13
CA PRO A 369 -21.84 1.30 19.05
C PRO A 369 -22.76 0.38 18.22
N SER A 370 -22.20 -0.33 17.24
CA SER A 370 -22.91 -1.29 16.38
C SER A 370 -22.45 -2.74 16.54
N PHE A 371 -21.76 -3.07 17.65
CA PHE A 371 -21.23 -4.41 17.91
C PHE A 371 -21.14 -4.69 19.42
N ASN A 372 -21.90 -5.69 19.88
CA ASN A 372 -21.84 -6.17 21.25
C ASN A 372 -21.14 -7.55 21.30
N PRO A 373 -19.89 -7.61 21.78
CA PRO A 373 -19.11 -8.84 21.73
C PRO A 373 -19.68 -9.95 22.65
N LEU A 374 -20.44 -9.58 23.69
CA LEU A 374 -21.08 -10.54 24.60
C LEU A 374 -22.23 -11.32 23.92
N THR A 375 -22.91 -10.70 22.96
CA THR A 375 -24.10 -11.27 22.33
C THR A 375 -23.94 -11.64 20.87
N ASP A 376 -23.03 -10.99 20.14
CA ASP A 376 -23.02 -11.07 18.68
C ASP A 376 -22.08 -12.17 18.17
N ILE A 377 -21.05 -12.52 18.93
CA ILE A 377 -19.99 -13.43 18.50
C ILE A 377 -20.44 -14.90 18.60
N ASP A 378 -20.16 -15.70 17.57
CA ASP A 378 -20.09 -17.15 17.69
C ASP A 378 -18.71 -17.53 18.22
N VAL A 379 -18.60 -17.62 19.55
CA VAL A 379 -17.33 -17.80 20.26
C VAL A 379 -16.59 -19.08 19.81
N ASN A 380 -17.33 -20.14 19.48
CA ASN A 380 -16.73 -21.42 19.09
C ASN A 380 -16.09 -21.36 17.69
N SER A 381 -16.42 -20.34 16.90
CA SER A 381 -15.83 -20.11 15.58
C SER A 381 -14.50 -19.35 15.62
N LEU A 382 -14.08 -18.86 16.79
CA LEU A 382 -12.91 -18.00 16.91
C LEU A 382 -11.59 -18.77 16.83
N HIS A 383 -10.69 -18.26 16.00
CA HIS A 383 -9.30 -18.67 15.84
C HIS A 383 -8.39 -17.46 16.03
N PHE A 384 -7.34 -17.62 16.85
CA PHE A 384 -6.41 -16.53 17.19
C PHE A 384 -4.95 -16.95 17.04
N GLY A 385 -4.06 -16.05 16.63
CA GLY A 385 -2.62 -16.32 16.57
C GLY A 385 -1.91 -15.49 15.52
N ALA A 386 -0.77 -15.99 15.05
CA ALA A 386 -0.04 -15.39 13.94
C ALA A 386 -0.88 -15.41 12.65
N PRO A 387 -0.94 -14.31 11.89
CA PRO A 387 -1.65 -14.25 10.60
C PRO A 387 -1.28 -15.39 9.66
N GLU A 388 0.00 -15.79 9.62
CA GLU A 388 0.53 -16.85 8.78
C GLU A 388 -0.09 -18.24 9.05
N VAL A 389 -0.71 -18.43 10.22
CA VAL A 389 -1.43 -19.65 10.59
C VAL A 389 -2.94 -19.44 10.51
N VAL A 390 -3.43 -18.31 11.03
CA VAL A 390 -4.87 -17.99 11.10
C VAL A 390 -5.49 -17.85 9.70
N ASN A 391 -4.74 -17.30 8.72
CA ASN A 391 -5.21 -17.16 7.34
C ASN A 391 -5.58 -18.48 6.66
N PHE A 392 -5.10 -19.61 7.18
CA PHE A 392 -5.36 -20.97 6.69
C PHE A 392 -6.27 -21.78 7.63
N GLY A 393 -6.99 -21.11 8.53
CA GLY A 393 -7.94 -21.75 9.45
C GLY A 393 -7.31 -22.46 10.65
N GLY A 394 -6.00 -22.29 10.87
CA GLY A 394 -5.32 -22.78 12.05
C GLY A 394 -5.46 -21.83 13.25
N GLY A 395 -4.50 -21.87 14.16
CA GLY A 395 -4.43 -20.96 15.30
C GLY A 395 -4.94 -21.58 16.61
N CYS A 396 -4.86 -20.78 17.66
CA CYS A 396 -5.38 -21.06 18.97
C CYS A 396 -6.92 -21.13 18.97
N THR A 397 -7.47 -22.05 19.75
CA THR A 397 -8.92 -22.24 19.93
C THR A 397 -9.36 -21.77 21.30
N VAL A 398 -10.62 -21.36 21.43
CA VAL A 398 -11.18 -20.86 22.69
C VAL A 398 -11.20 -21.96 23.77
N SER A 399 -10.83 -21.60 24.99
CA SER A 399 -10.98 -22.41 26.20
C SER A 399 -11.92 -21.81 27.23
N GLY A 400 -12.23 -20.50 27.15
CA GLY A 400 -13.18 -19.85 28.03
C GLY A 400 -13.45 -18.41 27.65
N THR A 401 -14.47 -17.82 28.25
CA THR A 401 -14.84 -16.42 28.07
C THR A 401 -15.38 -15.83 29.36
N GLU A 402 -15.17 -14.54 29.56
CA GLU A 402 -15.75 -13.78 30.68
C GLU A 402 -16.08 -12.35 30.23
N PRO A 403 -17.15 -11.73 30.77
CA PRO A 403 -17.46 -10.34 30.50
C PRO A 403 -16.49 -9.40 31.22
N ASP A 404 -16.13 -8.29 30.58
CA ASP A 404 -15.41 -7.16 31.18
C ASP A 404 -16.19 -5.87 30.87
N GLY A 405 -17.16 -5.54 31.74
CA GLY A 405 -18.15 -4.51 31.43
C GLY A 405 -19.00 -4.90 30.22
N ASN A 406 -18.92 -4.11 29.15
CA ASN A 406 -19.59 -4.40 27.87
C ASN A 406 -18.69 -5.20 26.90
N ASP A 407 -17.41 -5.36 27.24
CA ASP A 407 -16.41 -6.04 26.42
C ASP A 407 -16.39 -7.55 26.73
N LEU A 408 -15.77 -8.33 25.85
CA LEU A 408 -15.58 -9.77 26.03
C LEU A 408 -14.10 -10.10 26.19
N ILE A 409 -13.72 -10.74 27.28
CA ILE A 409 -12.42 -11.40 27.39
C ILE A 409 -12.57 -12.84 26.90
N VAL A 410 -11.80 -13.20 25.89
CA VAL A 410 -11.69 -14.55 25.35
C VAL A 410 -10.35 -15.15 25.79
N THR A 411 -10.39 -16.30 26.44
CA THR A 411 -9.21 -17.10 26.74
C THR A 411 -9.05 -18.16 25.67
N PHE A 412 -7.90 -18.16 25.00
CA PHE A 412 -7.50 -19.16 24.02
C PHE A 412 -6.50 -20.14 24.63
N LYS A 413 -6.46 -21.38 24.12
CA LYS A 413 -5.35 -22.31 24.38
C LYS A 413 -4.09 -21.79 23.69
N GLY A 414 -2.95 -21.74 24.37
CA GLY A 414 -1.71 -21.18 23.81
C GLY A 414 -1.02 -22.02 22.74
N SER A 415 -1.39 -23.31 22.60
CA SER A 415 -0.89 -24.18 21.52
C SER A 415 -1.31 -23.70 20.14
N ASN A 416 -0.47 -23.92 19.12
CA ASN A 416 -0.69 -23.54 17.71
C ASN A 416 -0.80 -22.03 17.47
N ASN A 417 -0.24 -21.20 18.36
CA ASN A 417 -0.25 -19.74 18.19
C ASN A 417 0.52 -19.29 16.93
N GLY A 418 1.58 -19.99 16.54
CA GLY A 418 2.32 -19.75 15.31
C GLY A 418 3.21 -18.51 15.31
N PHE A 419 3.37 -17.82 16.44
CA PHE A 419 4.23 -16.64 16.52
C PHE A 419 5.71 -17.00 16.34
N ARG A 420 6.42 -16.12 15.64
CA ARG A 420 7.85 -16.20 15.34
C ARG A 420 8.54 -14.92 15.80
N ASP A 421 9.86 -14.89 15.78
CA ASP A 421 10.63 -13.72 16.20
C ASP A 421 10.38 -12.47 15.35
N ASP A 422 9.90 -12.64 14.12
CA ASP A 422 9.53 -11.59 13.19
C ASP A 422 8.02 -11.28 13.19
N SER A 423 7.24 -11.89 14.10
CA SER A 423 5.83 -11.55 14.30
C SER A 423 5.70 -10.20 14.99
N PHE A 424 4.80 -9.37 14.47
CA PHE A 424 4.51 -8.04 15.01
C PHE A 424 3.02 -7.74 15.14
N ALA A 425 2.14 -8.69 14.81
CA ALA A 425 0.71 -8.53 14.99
C ALA A 425 0.09 -9.91 15.17
N ALA A 426 -0.95 -9.98 15.99
CA ALA A 426 -1.85 -11.12 16.06
C ALA A 426 -3.06 -10.88 15.16
N LYS A 427 -3.70 -11.97 14.71
CA LYS A 427 -4.94 -11.96 13.96
C LYS A 427 -5.99 -12.82 14.66
N LEU A 428 -7.24 -12.35 14.61
CA LEU A 428 -8.44 -13.09 14.97
C LEU A 428 -9.26 -13.32 13.70
N LEU A 429 -9.77 -14.53 13.50
CA LEU A 429 -10.83 -14.83 12.54
C LEU A 429 -11.93 -15.62 13.21
N GLY A 430 -13.16 -15.39 12.79
CA GLY A 430 -14.33 -16.14 13.23
C GLY A 430 -15.59 -15.61 12.59
N LYS A 431 -16.72 -15.80 13.27
CA LYS A 431 -18.04 -15.41 12.79
C LYS A 431 -18.87 -14.77 13.89
N ASP A 432 -19.79 -13.91 13.49
CA ASP A 432 -20.93 -13.58 14.33
C ASP A 432 -21.98 -14.72 14.29
N LYS A 433 -23.00 -14.64 15.14
CA LYS A 433 -24.09 -15.63 15.22
C LYS A 433 -24.93 -15.73 13.94
N ASN A 434 -24.81 -14.77 13.03
CA ASN A 434 -25.46 -14.79 11.71
C ASN A 434 -24.53 -15.34 10.61
N GLY A 435 -23.32 -15.78 10.96
CA GLY A 435 -22.34 -16.31 10.03
C GLY A 435 -21.53 -15.24 9.27
N LYS A 436 -21.67 -13.96 9.60
CA LYS A 436 -20.86 -12.88 9.01
C LYS A 436 -19.43 -12.97 9.54
N LEU A 437 -18.47 -12.67 8.67
CA LEU A 437 -17.05 -12.67 9.00
C LEU A 437 -16.74 -11.72 10.16
N LEU A 438 -16.14 -12.26 11.22
CA LEU A 438 -15.46 -11.51 12.27
C LEU A 438 -13.96 -11.58 12.01
N LEU A 439 -13.28 -10.42 12.05
CA LEU A 439 -11.83 -10.34 11.92
C LEU A 439 -11.29 -9.25 12.84
N GLY A 440 -10.04 -9.38 13.28
CA GLY A 440 -9.36 -8.34 14.06
C GLY A 440 -7.86 -8.51 14.01
N TYR A 441 -7.12 -7.43 14.27
CA TYR A 441 -5.69 -7.47 14.52
C TYR A 441 -5.38 -6.85 15.90
N ALA A 442 -4.31 -7.32 16.54
CA ALA A 442 -3.81 -6.75 17.79
C ALA A 442 -2.29 -6.58 17.73
N ARG A 443 -1.79 -5.56 18.43
CA ARG A 443 -0.37 -5.45 18.72
C ARG A 443 0.06 -6.53 19.70
N LEU A 444 1.31 -6.96 19.59
CA LEU A 444 1.95 -7.89 20.51
C LEU A 444 2.61 -7.07 21.64
N PRO A 445 2.24 -7.25 22.92
CA PRO A 445 2.72 -6.40 24.01
C PRO A 445 4.24 -6.34 24.19
N TRP A 446 4.96 -7.40 23.81
CA TRP A 446 6.43 -7.48 23.90
C TRP A 446 7.18 -6.96 22.66
N VAL A 447 6.47 -6.41 21.66
CA VAL A 447 7.09 -5.88 20.44
C VAL A 447 7.24 -4.36 20.52
N GLU A 448 8.45 -3.87 20.24
CA GLU A 448 8.69 -2.44 20.05
C GLU A 448 8.27 -2.03 18.63
N TYR A 449 7.28 -1.12 18.54
CA TYR A 449 6.74 -0.60 17.27
C TYR A 449 7.40 0.71 16.85
N ILE A 450 7.95 1.46 17.80
CA ILE A 450 8.58 2.75 17.54
C ILE A 450 10.06 2.59 17.83
N GLU A 451 10.84 2.45 16.77
CA GLU A 451 12.29 2.24 16.81
C GLU A 451 13.03 3.34 16.04
N PRO A 452 14.34 3.55 16.32
CA PRO A 452 15.19 4.37 15.46
C PRO A 452 15.34 3.71 14.08
N ILE A 453 15.52 4.52 13.03
CA ILE A 453 15.77 4.06 11.66
C ILE A 453 17.02 4.79 11.17
N LEU A 454 18.19 4.23 11.44
CA LEU A 454 19.45 4.81 10.99
C LEU A 454 19.65 4.50 9.51
N SER A 455 19.90 5.54 8.73
CA SER A 455 20.20 5.43 7.30
C SER A 455 21.46 6.16 6.89
N ALA A 456 22.39 5.44 6.28
CA ALA A 456 23.64 5.90 5.72
C ALA A 456 23.51 6.28 4.23
N ARG A 457 24.39 7.19 3.84
CA ARG A 457 24.79 7.46 2.46
C ARG A 457 25.99 6.60 2.08
N LEU A 458 26.29 6.52 0.78
CA LEU A 458 27.52 5.86 0.34
C LEU A 458 28.76 6.61 0.86
N PRO A 459 29.85 5.91 1.22
CA PRO A 459 31.07 6.56 1.65
C PRO A 459 31.69 7.43 0.57
N VAL A 460 32.26 8.56 0.99
CA VAL A 460 33.05 9.46 0.14
C VAL A 460 34.49 9.51 0.64
N LEU A 461 35.45 9.28 -0.26
CA LEU A 461 36.88 9.45 0.04
C LEU A 461 37.22 10.93 -0.06
N ASN A 462 37.63 11.52 1.07
CA ASN A 462 38.03 12.92 1.12
C ASN A 462 39.52 13.10 0.78
N ALA A 463 39.94 14.35 0.56
CA ALA A 463 41.31 14.72 0.21
C ALA A 463 42.39 14.28 1.23
N ASN A 464 42.00 13.98 2.47
CA ASN A 464 42.91 13.50 3.52
C ASN A 464 43.06 11.96 3.51
N GLY A 465 42.41 11.26 2.56
CA GLY A 465 42.41 9.81 2.47
C GLY A 465 41.48 9.12 3.48
N ASN A 466 40.55 9.86 4.10
CA ASN A 466 39.55 9.30 5.01
C ASN A 466 38.24 9.02 4.27
N LEU A 467 37.51 8.02 4.74
CA LEU A 467 36.14 7.75 4.30
C LEU A 467 35.16 8.52 5.18
N GLU A 468 34.32 9.34 4.56
CA GLU A 468 33.22 10.07 5.20
C GLU A 468 31.88 9.42 4.88
N VAL A 469 31.04 9.23 5.89
CA VAL A 469 29.68 8.72 5.76
C VAL A 469 28.72 9.65 6.48
N GLU A 470 27.69 10.13 5.78
CA GLU A 470 26.54 10.77 6.42
C GLU A 470 25.56 9.69 6.90
N VAL A 471 25.16 9.78 8.17
CA VAL A 471 24.13 8.92 8.78
C VAL A 471 23.04 9.81 9.36
N GLU A 472 21.79 9.46 9.14
CA GLU A 472 20.61 10.18 9.64
C GLU A 472 19.63 9.21 10.29
N ASN A 473 18.98 9.63 11.39
CA ASN A 473 17.94 8.85 12.04
C ASN A 473 16.56 9.26 11.53
N PHE A 474 15.91 8.43 10.73
CA PHE A 474 14.53 8.63 10.29
C PHE A 474 13.48 7.95 11.17
N GLY A 475 13.89 7.35 12.29
CA GLY A 475 12.97 6.81 13.27
C GLY A 475 12.25 7.90 14.05
N GLN A 476 11.21 7.52 14.80
CA GLN A 476 10.39 8.46 15.55
C GLN A 476 10.91 8.69 16.99
N ILE A 477 11.96 7.96 17.38
CA ILE A 477 12.67 8.11 18.65
C ILE A 477 14.17 8.24 18.43
N ALA A 478 14.87 8.77 19.44
CA ALA A 478 16.32 8.87 19.41
C ALA A 478 16.98 7.48 19.37
N SER A 479 18.02 7.34 18.58
CA SER A 479 18.86 6.14 18.62
C SER A 479 19.78 6.16 19.84
N LYS A 480 20.21 4.97 20.26
CA LYS A 480 21.40 4.80 21.09
C LYS A 480 22.63 4.71 20.18
N ASN A 481 23.82 4.60 20.77
CA ASN A 481 25.03 4.37 19.99
C ASN A 481 24.88 3.12 19.10
N ALA A 482 25.28 3.24 17.85
CA ALA A 482 25.29 2.17 16.86
C ALA A 482 26.71 1.97 16.31
N SER A 483 26.90 0.92 15.52
CA SER A 483 28.18 0.63 14.86
C SER A 483 28.04 0.80 13.36
N LEU A 484 29.02 1.48 12.76
CA LEU A 484 29.18 1.66 11.32
C LEU A 484 30.36 0.82 10.85
N LYS A 485 30.19 0.10 9.74
CA LYS A 485 31.23 -0.69 9.08
C LYS A 485 31.26 -0.35 7.60
N ILE A 486 32.45 -0.20 7.02
CA ILE A 486 32.67 -0.10 5.58
C ILE A 486 33.50 -1.30 5.14
N GLU A 487 32.99 -1.98 4.12
CA GLU A 487 33.62 -3.15 3.52
C GLU A 487 33.89 -2.89 2.03
N LEU A 488 35.08 -3.26 1.57
CA LEU A 488 35.40 -3.39 0.15
C LEU A 488 34.73 -4.66 -0.38
N VAL A 489 33.96 -4.56 -1.46
CA VAL A 489 33.28 -5.70 -2.10
C VAL A 489 34.11 -6.16 -3.29
N ASN A 490 34.71 -7.35 -3.19
CA ASN A 490 35.39 -8.03 -4.29
C ASN A 490 34.52 -9.19 -4.79
N GLU A 491 34.87 -9.80 -5.93
CA GLU A 491 34.09 -10.91 -6.53
C GLU A 491 33.88 -12.11 -5.60
N GLN A 492 34.77 -12.34 -4.63
CA GLN A 492 34.81 -13.54 -3.79
C GLN A 492 34.66 -13.27 -2.29
N GLU A 493 34.84 -12.02 -1.84
CA GLU A 493 34.86 -11.67 -0.41
C GLU A 493 34.55 -10.20 -0.14
N THR A 494 34.16 -9.90 1.09
CA THR A 494 34.04 -8.53 1.61
C THR A 494 35.10 -8.27 2.68
N ILE A 495 35.94 -7.27 2.49
CA ILE A 495 37.06 -6.93 3.39
C ILE A 495 36.71 -5.67 4.17
N GLU A 496 36.73 -5.73 5.51
CA GLU A 496 36.55 -4.52 6.33
C GLU A 496 37.73 -3.56 6.15
N ILE A 497 37.43 -2.31 5.78
CA ILE A 497 38.43 -1.27 5.55
C ILE A 497 38.30 -0.07 6.51
N ALA A 498 37.16 0.06 7.18
CA ALA A 498 36.92 1.07 8.21
C ALA A 498 35.74 0.69 9.10
N SER A 499 35.77 1.12 10.35
CA SER A 499 34.64 1.04 11.28
C SER A 499 34.65 2.18 12.30
N ALA A 500 33.47 2.54 12.79
CA ALA A 500 33.27 3.60 13.78
C ALA A 500 32.01 3.37 14.62
N LYS A 501 31.88 4.17 15.68
CA LYS A 501 30.63 4.31 16.43
C LYS A 501 29.83 5.48 15.88
N ILE A 502 28.53 5.27 15.73
CA ILE A 502 27.55 6.32 15.47
C ILE A 502 27.02 6.75 16.84
N PRO A 503 27.07 8.05 17.22
CA PRO A 503 26.45 8.52 18.45
C PRO A 503 24.92 8.36 18.38
N GLY A 504 24.25 8.47 19.53
CA GLY A 504 22.78 8.60 19.52
C GLY A 504 22.34 9.83 18.74
N LEU A 505 21.33 9.67 17.88
CA LEU A 505 20.78 10.72 17.02
C LEU A 505 19.29 10.86 17.30
N ASN A 506 18.81 12.09 17.48
CA ASN A 506 17.38 12.38 17.57
C ASN A 506 16.67 12.14 16.23
N PRO A 507 15.32 12.06 16.19
CA PRO A 507 14.56 11.99 14.95
C PRO A 507 14.94 13.12 13.97
N PHE A 508 15.24 12.74 12.73
CA PHE A 508 15.74 13.58 11.64
C PHE A 508 17.05 14.33 11.95
N GLU A 509 17.79 13.89 12.96
CA GLU A 509 19.16 14.36 13.19
C GLU A 509 20.13 13.56 12.32
N LYS A 510 21.08 14.28 11.72
CA LYS A 510 22.14 13.71 10.89
C LYS A 510 23.51 14.03 11.46
N THR A 511 24.45 13.14 11.19
CA THR A 511 25.87 13.28 11.54
C THR A 511 26.76 12.82 10.39
N LYS A 512 27.97 13.36 10.33
CA LYS A 512 29.03 12.88 9.43
C LYS A 512 30.11 12.18 10.25
N ILE A 513 30.49 10.99 9.82
CA ILE A 513 31.50 10.17 10.47
C ILE A 513 32.69 10.03 9.52
N SER A 514 33.86 10.53 9.94
CA SER A 514 35.11 10.40 9.20
C SER A 514 35.96 9.28 9.80
N MET A 515 36.42 8.36 8.97
CA MET A 515 37.20 7.18 9.38
C MET A 515 38.48 7.09 8.55
N LYS A 516 39.60 6.79 9.23
CA LYS A 516 40.82 6.40 8.53
C LYS A 516 40.61 5.05 7.86
N CYS A 517 40.98 4.97 6.59
CA CYS A 517 40.91 3.72 5.86
C CYS A 517 42.17 2.88 6.14
N SER A 518 42.00 1.59 6.44
CA SER A 518 43.14 0.67 6.56
C SER A 518 43.80 0.37 5.21
N LYS A 519 43.04 0.53 4.11
CA LYS A 519 43.48 0.34 2.73
C LYS A 519 42.71 1.27 1.80
N ILE A 520 43.39 2.23 1.18
CA ILE A 520 42.78 3.17 0.23
C ILE A 520 42.17 2.36 -0.94
N PRO A 521 40.84 2.44 -1.17
CA PRO A 521 40.19 1.74 -2.28
C PRO A 521 40.54 2.41 -3.62
N SER A 522 40.46 1.65 -4.72
CA SER A 522 40.52 2.22 -6.07
C SER A 522 39.25 3.04 -6.38
N GLU A 523 39.33 3.93 -7.36
CA GLU A 523 38.22 4.84 -7.71
C GLU A 523 36.94 4.09 -8.15
N ASP A 524 37.09 2.90 -8.73
CA ASP A 524 36.02 2.02 -9.21
C ASP A 524 35.55 0.99 -8.18
N ALA A 525 36.13 1.02 -6.97
CA ALA A 525 35.83 0.05 -5.92
C ALA A 525 34.35 0.06 -5.54
N GLN A 526 33.76 -1.13 -5.39
CA GLN A 526 32.44 -1.28 -4.76
C GLN A 526 32.61 -1.28 -3.25
N LEU A 527 31.90 -0.40 -2.56
CA LEU A 527 31.88 -0.32 -1.11
C LEU A 527 30.50 -0.70 -0.59
N LYS A 528 30.49 -1.45 0.51
CA LYS A 528 29.30 -1.74 1.29
C LYS A 528 29.40 -1.04 2.64
N VAL A 529 28.45 -0.16 2.92
CA VAL A 529 28.27 0.44 4.24
C VAL A 529 27.18 -0.31 4.99
N SER A 530 27.45 -0.68 6.24
CA SER A 530 26.50 -1.40 7.10
C SER A 530 26.36 -0.72 8.45
N ILE A 531 25.12 -0.58 8.92
CA ILE A 531 24.80 -0.12 10.27
C ILE A 531 24.31 -1.30 11.09
N THR A 532 24.92 -1.49 12.27
CA THR A 532 24.45 -2.46 13.28
C THR A 532 23.95 -1.71 14.51
N TYR A 533 22.70 -1.98 14.90
CA TYR A 533 22.05 -1.41 16.07
C TYR A 533 21.52 -2.54 16.96
N ASN A 534 21.77 -2.49 18.27
CA ASN A 534 21.38 -3.55 19.21
C ASN A 534 21.77 -4.99 18.75
N ARG A 535 22.97 -5.13 18.18
CA ARG A 535 23.50 -6.40 17.63
C ARG A 535 22.71 -6.98 16.43
N LYS A 536 21.80 -6.20 15.84
CA LYS A 536 21.10 -6.54 14.61
C LYS A 536 21.54 -5.61 13.48
N MET A 537 21.67 -6.15 12.27
CA MET A 537 21.89 -5.34 11.09
C MET A 537 20.63 -4.51 10.83
N MET A 538 20.78 -3.19 10.82
CA MET A 538 19.68 -2.24 10.58
C MET A 538 19.66 -1.80 9.13
N GLU A 539 20.84 -1.66 8.52
CA GLU A 539 20.96 -1.20 7.14
C GLU A 539 22.21 -1.80 6.49
N SER A 540 22.10 -2.03 5.18
CA SER A 540 23.22 -2.30 4.29
C SER A 540 22.98 -1.59 2.96
N LEU A 541 23.94 -0.79 2.53
CA LEU A 541 23.92 -0.10 1.22
C LEU A 541 25.24 -0.37 0.50
N THR A 542 25.15 -0.75 -0.77
CA THR A 542 26.33 -1.04 -1.61
C THR A 542 26.31 -0.11 -2.82
N GLY A 543 27.48 0.38 -3.21
CA GLY A 543 27.66 1.14 -4.44
C GLY A 543 29.12 1.53 -4.67
N THR A 544 29.38 2.16 -5.82
CA THR A 544 30.72 2.61 -6.19
C THR A 544 31.23 3.69 -5.24
N LEU A 545 32.52 3.63 -4.91
CA LEU A 545 33.23 4.70 -4.20
C LEU A 545 32.98 6.05 -4.88
N ARG A 546 32.87 7.09 -4.06
CA ARG A 546 32.83 8.48 -4.49
C ARG A 546 34.04 9.22 -3.94
N ILE A 547 34.50 10.21 -4.68
CA ILE A 547 35.65 11.04 -4.31
C ILE A 547 35.17 12.49 -4.30
N ASP A 548 35.48 13.21 -3.22
CA ASP A 548 35.14 14.63 -3.04
C ASP A 548 36.02 15.57 -3.87
#